data_AF-A0A536KGU9-F1
#
_entry.id   AF-A0A536KGU9-F1
#
_cell.length_a   1.000
_cell.length_b   1.000
_cell.length_c   1.000
_cell.angle_alpha   90.00
_cell.angle_beta   90.00
_cell.angle_gamma   90.00
#
_symmetry.space_group_name_H-M   'P 1'
#
loop_
_entity.id
_entity.type
_entity.pdbx_description
1 polymer ?
#
loop_
_entity_poly.entity_id
_entity_poly.type
_entity_poly.pdbx_seq_one_letter_code
_entity_poly.pdbx_strand_id
1 'polypeptide(L)'
;MSAPSFTVEQRQRYARHLTLAEMGPVGQQRLMQSRVLIVGVGALGSPVALYLAAAGVGTIGLADHDQVRLSNLQRQVVHSVDGLEQAKVEVAARTVRALNPDVMVETIQATVDERNAMALLGRYDVIVDGTDSFRARYLLSDAAYLLKKPLVHGSIFRIEGQVTVFQPGRGCYRCLYPEPPPAGAIGESEQVGVLAALPGIIGTIQAAETIKLITQVGDGLVNRVLLHDAMAMTFQEVRYRRNRGCPLCGDRPTIRSLVDYGAFTGAEALR
;
A
#
# COMPACT_ATOMS: atom_id res chain seq x y z
N MET A 1 -16.91 -20.19 -14.97
CA MET A 1 -17.16 -18.79 -14.56
C MET A 1 -18.03 -18.16 -15.64
N SER A 2 -19.10 -17.46 -15.26
CA SER A 2 -19.95 -16.70 -16.18
C SER A 2 -19.13 -15.64 -16.92
N ALA A 3 -19.51 -15.32 -18.16
CA ALA A 3 -18.85 -14.29 -18.94
C ALA A 3 -18.89 -12.93 -18.21
N PRO A 4 -17.82 -12.11 -18.30
CA PRO A 4 -17.82 -10.76 -17.76
C PRO A 4 -19.03 -9.97 -18.28
N SER A 5 -19.79 -9.36 -17.37
CA SER A 5 -20.89 -8.47 -17.69
C SER A 5 -20.64 -7.11 -17.05
N PHE A 6 -20.90 -6.06 -17.81
CA PHE A 6 -20.70 -4.67 -17.42
C PHE A 6 -21.97 -3.88 -17.73
N THR A 7 -22.27 -2.84 -16.95
CA THR A 7 -23.28 -1.85 -17.35
C THR A 7 -22.79 -1.03 -18.55
N VAL A 8 -23.67 -0.19 -19.12
CA VAL A 8 -23.28 0.72 -20.20
C VAL A 8 -22.23 1.72 -19.70
N GLU A 9 -22.45 2.27 -18.51
CA GLU A 9 -21.59 3.23 -17.83
C GLU A 9 -20.23 2.62 -17.52
N GLN A 10 -20.19 1.38 -17.03
CA GLN A 10 -18.94 0.65 -16.78
C GLN A 10 -18.17 0.38 -18.07
N ARG A 11 -18.86 0.01 -19.17
CA ARG A 11 -18.19 -0.14 -20.48
C ARG A 11 -17.56 1.16 -20.95
N GLN A 12 -18.25 2.29 -20.76
CA GLN A 12 -17.72 3.60 -21.14
C GLN A 12 -16.52 3.99 -20.26
N ARG A 13 -16.67 3.86 -18.92
CA ARG A 13 -15.63 4.21 -17.94
C ARG A 13 -14.35 3.39 -18.14
N TYR A 14 -14.49 2.07 -18.29
CA TYR A 14 -13.35 1.16 -18.39
C TYR A 14 -12.97 0.80 -19.83
N ALA A 15 -13.50 1.52 -20.83
CA ALA A 15 -13.30 1.21 -22.25
C ALA A 15 -11.82 0.94 -22.59
N ARG A 16 -10.90 1.74 -22.03
CA ARG A 16 -9.45 1.62 -22.27
C ARG A 16 -8.84 0.36 -21.68
N HIS A 17 -9.32 -0.12 -20.53
CA HIS A 17 -8.92 -1.41 -19.96
C HIS A 17 -9.54 -2.58 -20.72
N LEU A 18 -10.81 -2.46 -21.13
CA LEU A 18 -11.52 -3.51 -21.86
C LEU A 18 -10.87 -3.80 -23.23
N THR A 19 -10.27 -2.79 -23.86
CA THR A 19 -9.54 -2.94 -25.14
C THR A 19 -8.06 -3.27 -24.99
N LEU A 20 -7.50 -3.18 -23.78
CA LEU A 20 -6.08 -3.44 -23.53
C LEU A 20 -5.82 -4.94 -23.58
N ALA A 21 -4.96 -5.40 -24.50
CA ALA A 21 -4.75 -6.82 -24.79
C ALA A 21 -4.27 -7.61 -23.55
N GLU A 22 -3.42 -6.99 -22.73
CA GLU A 22 -2.86 -7.57 -21.52
C GLU A 22 -3.91 -7.75 -20.41
N MET A 23 -5.03 -7.03 -20.45
CA MET A 23 -6.00 -6.95 -19.36
C MET A 23 -7.40 -7.41 -19.75
N GLY A 24 -7.99 -6.74 -20.75
CA GLY A 24 -9.29 -7.04 -21.31
C GLY A 24 -10.45 -7.11 -20.30
N PRO A 25 -11.60 -7.67 -20.74
CA PRO A 25 -12.79 -7.84 -19.91
C PRO A 25 -12.55 -8.67 -18.64
N VAL A 26 -11.72 -9.72 -18.73
CA VAL A 26 -11.44 -10.62 -17.60
C VAL A 26 -10.65 -9.90 -16.52
N GLY A 27 -9.60 -9.14 -16.89
CA GLY A 27 -8.82 -8.34 -15.94
C GLY A 27 -9.67 -7.27 -15.26
N GLN A 28 -10.50 -6.57 -16.02
CA GLN A 28 -11.40 -5.56 -15.45
C GLN A 28 -12.40 -6.17 -14.46
N GLN A 29 -12.98 -7.33 -14.78
CA GLN A 29 -13.87 -8.03 -13.85
C GLN A 29 -13.15 -8.44 -12.55
N ARG A 30 -11.89 -8.90 -12.64
CA ARG A 30 -11.08 -9.22 -11.45
C ARG A 30 -10.88 -8.00 -10.55
N LEU A 31 -10.60 -6.83 -11.11
CA LEU A 31 -10.52 -5.59 -10.34
C LEU A 31 -11.83 -5.31 -9.61
N MET A 32 -12.96 -5.32 -10.33
CA MET A 32 -14.27 -5.03 -9.75
C MET A 32 -14.73 -6.03 -8.69
N GLN A 33 -14.15 -7.23 -8.65
CA GLN A 33 -14.44 -8.26 -7.64
C GLN A 33 -13.43 -8.25 -6.48
N SER A 34 -12.33 -7.51 -6.60
CA SER A 34 -11.25 -7.51 -5.61
C SER A 34 -11.48 -6.52 -4.46
N ARG A 35 -10.84 -6.82 -3.33
CA ARG A 35 -10.84 -6.00 -2.13
C ARG A 35 -9.41 -5.62 -1.77
N VAL A 36 -9.09 -4.33 -1.71
CA VAL A 36 -7.75 -3.83 -1.38
C VAL A 36 -7.80 -3.03 -0.09
N LEU A 37 -6.88 -3.30 0.84
CA LEU A 37 -6.68 -2.47 2.03
C LEU A 37 -5.47 -1.55 1.82
N ILE A 38 -5.67 -0.24 1.97
CA ILE A 38 -4.61 0.76 2.01
C ILE A 38 -4.42 1.16 3.47
N VAL A 39 -3.25 0.86 4.04
CA VAL A 39 -2.88 1.27 5.40
C VAL A 39 -1.98 2.51 5.31
N GLY A 40 -2.44 3.62 5.88
CA GLY A 40 -1.85 4.94 5.69
C GLY A 40 -2.41 5.63 4.44
N VAL A 41 -3.29 6.61 4.64
CA VAL A 41 -3.93 7.43 3.60
C VAL A 41 -3.27 8.81 3.56
N GLY A 42 -1.95 8.80 3.71
CA GLY A 42 -1.07 9.95 3.64
C GLY A 42 -0.48 10.14 2.24
N ALA A 43 0.82 10.42 2.18
CA ALA A 43 1.48 10.82 0.93
C ALA A 43 1.50 9.70 -0.13
N LEU A 44 1.81 8.46 0.29
CA LEU A 44 1.81 7.28 -0.60
C LEU A 44 0.41 6.72 -0.84
N GLY A 45 -0.41 6.63 0.21
CA GLY A 45 -1.77 6.12 0.09
C GLY A 45 -2.69 6.97 -0.77
N SER A 46 -2.44 8.29 -0.87
CA SER A 46 -3.22 9.22 -1.70
C SER A 46 -3.30 8.80 -3.18
N PRO A 47 -2.17 8.76 -3.93
CA PRO A 47 -2.20 8.31 -5.32
C PRO A 47 -2.65 6.86 -5.46
N VAL A 48 -2.35 5.97 -4.50
CA VAL A 48 -2.85 4.58 -4.53
C VAL A 48 -4.37 4.57 -4.55
N ALA A 49 -5.02 5.25 -3.61
CA ALA A 49 -6.47 5.29 -3.51
C ALA A 49 -7.11 5.84 -4.79
N LEU A 50 -6.55 6.94 -5.32
CA LEU A 50 -7.04 7.58 -6.55
C LEU A 50 -6.95 6.64 -7.76
N TYR A 51 -5.80 6.01 -7.99
CA TYR A 51 -5.61 5.15 -9.17
C TYR A 51 -6.35 3.81 -9.05
N LEU A 52 -6.44 3.21 -7.86
CA LEU A 52 -7.23 2.00 -7.67
C LEU A 52 -8.72 2.27 -7.82
N ALA A 53 -9.20 3.42 -7.36
CA ALA A 53 -10.58 3.86 -7.58
C ALA A 53 -10.86 4.08 -9.06
N ALA A 54 -9.99 4.82 -9.77
CA ALA A 54 -10.11 5.05 -11.21
C ALA A 54 -10.08 3.74 -12.02
N ALA A 55 -9.26 2.77 -11.60
CA ALA A 55 -9.16 1.45 -12.23
C ALA A 55 -10.39 0.55 -11.97
N GLY A 56 -11.25 0.91 -11.01
CA GLY A 56 -12.46 0.16 -10.69
C GLY A 56 -12.22 -1.05 -9.79
N VAL A 57 -11.30 -0.93 -8.83
CA VAL A 57 -11.21 -1.92 -7.72
C VAL A 57 -12.54 -1.94 -6.98
N GLY A 58 -13.11 -3.13 -6.77
CA GLY A 58 -14.47 -3.30 -6.24
C GLY A 58 -14.66 -2.75 -4.83
N THR A 59 -13.72 -3.05 -3.93
CA THR A 59 -13.72 -2.49 -2.57
C THR A 59 -12.35 -1.95 -2.19
N ILE A 60 -12.32 -0.71 -1.69
CA ILE A 60 -11.13 -0.08 -1.12
C ILE A 60 -11.36 0.17 0.37
N GLY A 61 -10.62 -0.54 1.21
CA GLY A 61 -10.49 -0.24 2.63
C GLY A 61 -9.44 0.84 2.85
N LEU A 62 -9.79 1.88 3.59
CA LEU A 62 -8.92 3.00 3.94
C LEU A 62 -8.69 2.99 5.44
N ALA A 63 -7.47 2.67 5.89
CA ALA A 63 -7.09 2.65 7.29
C ALA A 63 -6.09 3.76 7.61
N ASP A 64 -6.51 4.72 8.42
CA ASP A 64 -5.68 5.81 8.92
C ASP A 64 -6.33 6.39 10.19
N HIS A 65 -5.52 6.78 11.17
CA HIS A 65 -5.99 7.37 12.43
C HIS A 65 -5.91 8.88 12.43
N ASP A 66 -5.13 9.46 11.51
CA ASP A 66 -4.84 10.89 11.47
C ASP A 66 -5.99 11.72 10.90
N GLN A 67 -5.89 13.03 11.16
CA GLN A 67 -6.68 14.07 10.51
C GLN A 67 -5.85 14.79 9.43
N VAL A 68 -6.54 15.43 8.48
CA VAL A 68 -5.90 16.24 7.45
C VAL A 68 -5.31 17.51 8.08
N ARG A 69 -4.03 17.77 7.82
CA ARG A 69 -3.30 18.97 8.26
C ARG A 69 -2.85 19.81 7.06
N LEU A 70 -2.77 21.13 7.20
CA LEU A 70 -2.34 22.00 6.09
C LEU A 70 -0.95 21.63 5.56
N SER A 71 0.00 21.31 6.45
CA SER A 71 1.37 20.88 6.12
C SER A 71 1.44 19.57 5.32
N ASN A 72 0.33 18.82 5.26
CA ASN A 72 0.22 17.56 4.54
C ASN A 72 -0.20 17.77 3.08
N LEU A 73 -0.93 18.84 2.77
CA LEU A 73 -1.58 19.03 1.46
C LEU A 73 -0.60 19.17 0.30
N GLN A 74 0.65 19.57 0.54
CA GLN A 74 1.68 19.65 -0.50
C GLN A 74 1.99 18.27 -1.16
N ARG A 75 1.65 17.16 -0.50
CA ARG A 75 1.96 15.80 -0.98
C ARG A 75 0.85 14.76 -0.80
N GLN A 76 -0.27 15.12 -0.18
CA GLN A 76 -1.39 14.20 0.07
C GLN A 76 -2.60 14.57 -0.80
N VAL A 77 -2.47 14.29 -2.10
CA VAL A 77 -3.34 14.79 -3.17
C VAL A 77 -4.76 14.21 -3.18
N VAL A 78 -5.07 13.23 -2.31
CA VAL A 78 -6.46 12.75 -2.13
C VAL A 78 -7.28 13.68 -1.22
N HIS A 79 -6.60 14.55 -0.47
CA HIS A 79 -7.21 15.52 0.44
C HIS A 79 -7.21 16.92 -0.16
N SER A 80 -8.07 17.79 0.36
CA SER A 80 -8.17 19.20 -0.04
C SER A 80 -8.25 20.12 1.18
N VAL A 81 -8.20 21.44 0.95
CA VAL A 81 -8.38 22.46 1.98
C VAL A 81 -9.73 22.31 2.71
N ASP A 82 -10.78 21.89 2.01
CA ASP A 82 -12.11 21.66 2.58
C ASP A 82 -12.14 20.47 3.57
N GLY A 83 -11.09 19.65 3.58
CA GLY A 83 -10.95 18.49 4.45
C GLY A 83 -10.13 18.74 5.72
N LEU A 84 -9.60 19.95 5.94
CA LEU A 84 -8.76 20.26 7.11
C LEU A 84 -9.45 19.85 8.42
N GLU A 85 -8.67 19.28 9.34
CA GLU A 85 -9.08 18.80 10.67
C GLU A 85 -10.08 17.63 10.67
N GLN A 86 -10.54 17.20 9.50
CA GLN A 86 -11.37 16.00 9.38
C GLN A 86 -10.50 14.75 9.28
N ALA A 87 -11.08 13.60 9.65
CA ALA A 87 -10.42 12.31 9.53
C ALA A 87 -9.96 12.05 8.09
N LYS A 88 -8.69 11.67 7.90
CA LYS A 88 -8.13 11.40 6.56
C LYS A 88 -8.95 10.37 5.80
N VAL A 89 -9.38 9.30 6.47
CA VAL A 89 -10.17 8.22 5.84
C VAL A 89 -11.50 8.72 5.29
N GLU A 90 -12.17 9.65 5.97
CA GLU A 90 -13.47 10.18 5.54
C GLU A 90 -13.31 11.15 4.37
N VAL A 91 -12.30 12.04 4.42
CA VAL A 91 -11.99 12.96 3.33
C VAL A 91 -11.62 12.17 2.07
N ALA A 92 -10.71 11.20 2.19
CA ALA A 92 -10.33 10.35 1.08
C ALA A 92 -11.50 9.53 0.52
N ALA A 93 -12.39 9.03 1.39
CA ALA A 93 -13.56 8.29 0.94
C ALA A 93 -14.52 9.14 0.10
N ARG A 94 -14.70 10.43 0.44
CA ARG A 94 -15.47 11.36 -0.40
C ARG A 94 -14.81 11.55 -1.77
N THR A 95 -13.49 11.76 -1.79
CA THR A 95 -12.74 11.92 -3.05
C THR A 95 -12.84 10.67 -3.93
N VAL A 96 -12.68 9.47 -3.34
CA VAL A 96 -12.79 8.19 -4.06
C VAL A 96 -14.19 8.01 -4.64
N ARG A 97 -15.25 8.22 -3.84
CA ARG A 97 -16.64 8.09 -4.31
C ARG A 97 -16.99 9.11 -5.39
N ALA A 98 -16.47 10.32 -5.30
CA ALA A 98 -16.65 11.35 -6.33
C ALA A 98 -15.95 10.97 -7.65
N LEU A 99 -14.77 10.35 -7.56
CA LEU A 99 -14.02 9.88 -8.73
C LEU A 99 -14.69 8.67 -9.40
N ASN A 100 -15.11 7.69 -8.60
CA ASN A 100 -15.76 6.48 -9.09
C ASN A 100 -16.83 5.97 -8.12
N PRO A 101 -18.12 6.22 -8.40
CA PRO A 101 -19.22 5.80 -7.52
C PRO A 101 -19.47 4.29 -7.51
N ASP A 102 -18.89 3.52 -8.45
CA ASP A 102 -19.01 2.06 -8.47
C ASP A 102 -18.14 1.38 -7.40
N VAL A 103 -17.18 2.11 -6.82
CA VAL A 103 -16.23 1.59 -5.84
C VAL A 103 -16.84 1.64 -4.44
N MET A 104 -16.89 0.49 -3.76
CA MET A 104 -17.24 0.44 -2.35
C MET A 104 -16.06 0.93 -1.50
N VAL A 105 -16.28 1.91 -0.64
CA VAL A 105 -15.24 2.45 0.24
C VAL A 105 -15.57 2.15 1.70
N GLU A 106 -14.66 1.48 2.39
CA GLU A 106 -14.73 1.17 3.81
C GLU A 106 -13.73 2.05 4.58
N THR A 107 -14.20 2.87 5.50
CA THR A 107 -13.34 3.73 6.33
C THR A 107 -13.02 3.05 7.66
N ILE A 108 -11.74 3.05 8.03
CA ILE A 108 -11.23 2.49 9.27
C ILE A 108 -10.41 3.58 9.96
N GLN A 109 -11.09 4.39 10.78
CA GLN A 109 -10.44 5.44 11.55
C GLN A 109 -9.78 4.87 12.82
N ALA A 110 -8.69 4.13 12.64
CA ALA A 110 -7.96 3.50 13.72
C ALA A 110 -6.50 3.26 13.35
N THR A 111 -5.63 3.20 14.36
CA THR A 111 -4.27 2.72 14.20
C THR A 111 -4.31 1.22 13.93
N VAL A 112 -3.66 0.78 12.85
CA VAL A 112 -3.46 -0.65 12.61
C VAL A 112 -2.32 -1.15 13.49
N ASP A 113 -2.61 -2.10 14.37
CA ASP A 113 -1.69 -2.61 15.38
C ASP A 113 -1.77 -4.14 15.50
N GLU A 114 -0.93 -4.72 16.33
CA GLU A 114 -0.86 -6.15 16.58
C GLU A 114 -2.16 -6.77 17.13
N ARG A 115 -3.06 -5.95 17.70
CA ARG A 115 -4.33 -6.39 18.29
C ARG A 115 -5.43 -6.51 17.24
N ASN A 116 -5.41 -5.65 16.22
CA ASN A 116 -6.45 -5.60 15.19
C ASN A 116 -6.02 -6.07 13.79
N ALA A 117 -4.71 -6.12 13.50
CA ALA A 117 -4.21 -6.34 12.13
C ALA A 117 -4.69 -7.67 11.53
N MET A 118 -4.68 -8.77 12.30
CA MET A 118 -5.09 -10.07 11.77
C MET A 118 -6.56 -10.09 11.31
N ALA A 119 -7.45 -9.51 12.13
CA ALA A 119 -8.87 -9.42 11.80
C ALA A 119 -9.12 -8.44 10.64
N LEU A 120 -8.41 -7.32 10.63
CA LEU A 120 -8.59 -6.27 9.63
C LEU A 120 -8.10 -6.71 8.25
N LEU A 121 -6.83 -7.11 8.14
CA LEU A 121 -6.18 -7.47 6.87
C LEU A 121 -6.82 -8.73 6.27
N GLY A 122 -7.34 -9.64 7.09
CA GLY A 122 -7.97 -10.89 6.64
C GLY A 122 -9.17 -10.69 5.69
N ARG A 123 -9.81 -9.51 5.72
CA ARG A 123 -10.98 -9.16 4.90
C ARG A 123 -10.66 -8.74 3.46
N TYR A 124 -9.37 -8.62 3.12
CA TYR A 124 -8.91 -8.07 1.85
C TYR A 124 -8.03 -9.05 1.10
N ASP A 125 -7.93 -8.87 -0.21
CA ASP A 125 -7.15 -9.73 -1.11
C ASP A 125 -5.70 -9.26 -1.21
N VAL A 126 -5.49 -7.93 -1.27
CA VAL A 126 -4.18 -7.29 -1.36
C VAL A 126 -4.08 -6.20 -0.29
N ILE A 127 -2.92 -6.13 0.36
CA ILE A 127 -2.59 -5.07 1.31
C ILE A 127 -1.60 -4.12 0.66
N VAL A 128 -1.82 -2.81 0.80
CA VAL A 128 -0.87 -1.76 0.38
C VAL A 128 -0.39 -1.02 1.62
N ASP A 129 0.93 -0.96 1.78
CA ASP A 129 1.59 -0.19 2.81
C ASP A 129 1.89 1.22 2.29
N GLY A 130 1.08 2.18 2.74
CA GLY A 130 1.28 3.62 2.54
C GLY A 130 1.78 4.33 3.80
N THR A 131 2.34 3.57 4.76
CA THR A 131 2.79 4.09 6.06
C THR A 131 4.23 4.61 6.02
N ASP A 132 4.57 5.46 6.97
CA ASP A 132 5.89 6.09 7.10
C ASP A 132 6.68 5.60 8.33
N SER A 133 6.16 4.64 9.10
CA SER A 133 6.81 4.13 10.31
C SER A 133 7.38 2.72 10.15
N PHE A 134 8.54 2.46 10.75
CA PHE A 134 9.12 1.12 10.80
C PHE A 134 8.22 0.12 11.51
N ARG A 135 7.57 0.53 12.61
CA ARG A 135 6.62 -0.29 13.36
C ARG A 135 5.56 -0.87 12.43
N ALA A 136 4.90 -0.03 11.64
CA ALA A 136 3.85 -0.45 10.73
C ALA A 136 4.40 -1.36 9.62
N ARG A 137 5.57 -1.07 9.04
CA ARG A 137 6.19 -1.90 7.99
C ARG A 137 6.42 -3.35 8.44
N TYR A 138 6.98 -3.54 9.64
CA TYR A 138 7.19 -4.88 10.20
C TYR A 138 5.85 -5.57 10.54
N LEU A 139 4.93 -4.85 11.19
CA LEU A 139 3.60 -5.36 11.51
C LEU A 139 2.84 -5.84 10.26
N LEU A 140 2.76 -4.99 9.23
CA LEU A 140 2.02 -5.29 8.01
C LEU A 140 2.65 -6.46 7.24
N SER A 141 3.98 -6.52 7.15
CA SER A 141 4.67 -7.64 6.51
C SER A 141 4.41 -8.96 7.23
N ASP A 142 4.53 -8.97 8.56
CA ASP A 142 4.33 -10.18 9.35
C ASP A 142 2.86 -10.65 9.28
N ALA A 143 1.90 -9.73 9.46
CA ALA A 143 0.48 -10.02 9.38
C ALA A 143 0.06 -10.52 7.98
N ALA A 144 0.50 -9.84 6.92
CA ALA A 144 0.20 -10.23 5.54
C ALA A 144 0.78 -11.62 5.23
N TYR A 145 2.01 -11.92 5.67
CA TYR A 145 2.60 -13.25 5.52
C TYR A 145 1.77 -14.33 6.23
N LEU A 146 1.42 -14.12 7.50
CA LEU A 146 0.65 -15.07 8.30
C LEU A 146 -0.77 -15.30 7.72
N LEU A 147 -1.38 -14.28 7.14
CA LEU A 147 -2.68 -14.34 6.46
C LEU A 147 -2.59 -14.82 5.00
N LYS A 148 -1.38 -15.09 4.49
CA LYS A 148 -1.12 -15.45 3.08
C LYS A 148 -1.64 -14.41 2.08
N LYS A 149 -1.49 -13.13 2.41
CA LYS A 149 -1.86 -11.99 1.55
C LYS A 149 -0.61 -11.33 0.96
N PRO A 150 -0.60 -10.95 -0.33
CA PRO A 150 0.46 -10.10 -0.87
C PRO A 150 0.44 -8.71 -0.21
N LEU A 151 1.63 -8.15 -0.02
CA LEU A 151 1.84 -6.80 0.47
C LEU A 151 2.60 -5.98 -0.57
N VAL A 152 1.98 -4.89 -1.05
CA VAL A 152 2.64 -3.91 -1.92
C VAL A 152 3.22 -2.82 -1.04
N HIS A 153 4.54 -2.79 -0.94
CA HIS A 153 5.28 -1.88 -0.07
C HIS A 153 5.88 -0.73 -0.87
N GLY A 154 5.69 0.49 -0.37
CA GLY A 154 6.39 1.68 -0.83
C GLY A 154 6.99 2.42 0.35
N SER A 155 8.12 3.08 0.13
CA SER A 155 8.68 4.02 1.11
C SER A 155 9.42 5.14 0.42
N ILE A 156 9.54 6.27 1.12
CA ILE A 156 10.21 7.47 0.64
C ILE A 156 11.08 8.05 1.73
N PHE A 157 12.16 8.71 1.34
CA PHE A 157 13.02 9.50 2.20
C PHE A 157 13.65 10.62 1.37
N ARG A 158 13.37 11.88 1.74
CA ARG A 158 13.83 13.06 1.01
C ARG A 158 13.42 13.07 -0.48
N ILE A 159 14.36 12.71 -1.35
CA ILE A 159 14.24 12.68 -2.82
C ILE A 159 14.26 11.25 -3.37
N GLU A 160 14.44 10.26 -2.51
CA GLU A 160 14.56 8.85 -2.88
C GLU A 160 13.30 8.09 -2.49
N GLY A 161 12.89 7.18 -3.35
CA GLY A 161 11.77 6.30 -3.10
C GLY A 161 12.06 4.87 -3.51
N GLN A 162 11.30 3.95 -2.97
CA GLN A 162 11.37 2.55 -3.35
C GLN A 162 10.00 1.88 -3.36
N VAL A 163 9.85 0.86 -4.22
CA VAL A 163 8.67 -0.01 -4.27
C VAL A 163 9.10 -1.46 -4.40
N THR A 164 8.40 -2.36 -3.70
CA THR A 164 8.54 -3.82 -3.87
C THR A 164 7.23 -4.53 -3.53
N VAL A 165 7.10 -5.78 -3.95
CA VAL A 165 5.98 -6.64 -3.58
C VAL A 165 6.50 -7.82 -2.75
N PHE A 166 5.94 -7.97 -1.54
CA PHE A 166 6.15 -9.15 -0.72
C PHE A 166 5.03 -10.15 -0.96
N GLN A 167 5.38 -11.25 -1.63
CA GLN A 167 4.48 -12.39 -1.84
C GLN A 167 4.79 -13.47 -0.80
N PRO A 168 3.80 -13.91 0.01
CA PRO A 168 3.99 -14.99 0.98
C PRO A 168 4.66 -16.23 0.36
N GLY A 169 5.71 -16.71 1.02
CA GLY A 169 6.53 -17.85 0.59
C GLY A 169 7.66 -17.53 -0.39
N ARG A 170 7.67 -16.35 -1.03
CA ARG A 170 8.72 -15.91 -1.98
C ARG A 170 9.74 -14.96 -1.37
N GLY A 171 9.36 -14.22 -0.34
CA GLY A 171 10.17 -13.24 0.39
C GLY A 171 9.26 -12.38 1.28
N CYS A 172 9.82 -11.75 2.30
CA CYS A 172 9.10 -10.82 3.18
C CYS A 172 9.99 -9.61 3.52
N TYR A 173 9.44 -8.62 4.21
CA TYR A 173 10.19 -7.41 4.61
C TYR A 173 11.45 -7.78 5.39
N ARG A 174 11.36 -8.72 6.35
CA ARG A 174 12.49 -9.25 7.13
C ARG A 174 13.58 -9.97 6.33
N CYS A 175 13.30 -10.40 5.09
CA CYS A 175 14.37 -10.94 4.23
C CYS A 175 15.25 -9.82 3.66
N LEU A 176 14.68 -8.64 3.48
CA LEU A 176 15.35 -7.47 2.93
C LEU A 176 15.93 -6.57 4.03
N TYR A 177 15.19 -6.40 5.13
CA TYR A 177 15.56 -5.63 6.31
C TYR A 177 15.34 -6.51 7.55
N PRO A 178 16.35 -7.29 7.99
CA PRO A 178 16.19 -8.25 9.08
C PRO A 178 15.89 -7.59 10.43
N GLU A 179 16.53 -6.45 10.68
CA GLU A 179 16.46 -5.71 11.94
C GLU A 179 16.04 -4.26 11.68
N PRO A 180 15.27 -3.64 12.58
CA PRO A 180 14.95 -2.23 12.48
C PRO A 180 16.24 -1.41 12.63
N PRO A 181 16.27 -0.21 12.04
CA PRO A 181 17.34 0.74 12.30
C PRO A 181 17.41 1.07 13.80
N PRO A 182 18.61 1.35 14.36
CA PRO A 182 18.74 1.75 15.76
C PRO A 182 17.87 2.97 16.10
N ALA A 183 17.37 3.05 17.32
CA ALA A 183 16.59 4.20 17.79
C ALA A 183 17.39 5.50 17.56
N GLY A 184 16.75 6.50 16.95
CA GLY A 184 17.39 7.79 16.62
C GLY A 184 18.32 7.77 15.41
N ALA A 185 18.56 6.64 14.75
CA ALA A 185 19.42 6.57 13.55
C ALA A 185 18.84 7.33 12.35
N ILE A 186 17.54 7.60 12.37
CA ILE A 186 16.80 8.26 11.32
C ILE A 186 15.98 9.33 12.03
N GLY A 187 16.17 10.59 11.62
CA GLY A 187 15.43 11.71 12.20
C GLY A 187 13.91 11.49 12.10
N GLU A 188 13.15 12.14 12.96
CA GLU A 188 11.68 12.10 12.91
C GLU A 188 11.20 12.50 11.51
N SER A 189 10.28 11.72 10.93
CA SER A 189 9.81 11.90 9.55
C SER A 189 9.26 13.29 9.28
N GLU A 190 8.74 13.98 10.30
CA GLU A 190 8.22 15.35 10.19
C GLU A 190 9.31 16.42 10.05
N GLN A 191 10.55 16.14 10.47
CA GLN A 191 11.68 17.09 10.40
C GLN A 191 12.48 16.97 9.09
N VAL A 192 12.24 15.90 8.31
CA VAL A 192 12.93 15.64 7.05
C VAL A 192 12.04 16.04 5.87
N GLY A 193 12.44 17.09 5.14
CA GLY A 193 11.73 17.54 3.94
C GLY A 193 11.65 16.46 2.87
N VAL A 194 10.52 16.40 2.16
CA VAL A 194 10.25 15.43 1.08
C VAL A 194 9.83 16.19 -0.18
N LEU A 195 10.35 15.79 -1.34
CA LEU A 195 9.93 16.33 -2.63
C LEU A 195 8.44 16.03 -2.88
N ALA A 196 7.63 17.06 -3.11
CA ALA A 196 6.17 16.97 -3.25
C ALA A 196 5.68 15.88 -4.23
N ALA A 197 6.35 15.75 -5.38
CA ALA A 197 5.95 14.82 -6.45
C ALA A 197 6.39 13.37 -6.20
N LEU A 198 7.41 13.13 -5.38
CA LEU A 198 7.98 11.80 -5.16
C LEU A 198 6.95 10.78 -4.64
N PRO A 199 6.12 11.09 -3.61
CA PRO A 199 5.05 10.18 -3.18
C PRO A 199 4.06 9.85 -4.30
N GLY A 200 3.78 10.81 -5.19
CA GLY A 200 2.94 10.60 -6.38
C GLY A 200 3.52 9.54 -7.30
N ILE A 201 4.82 9.61 -7.59
CA ILE A 201 5.54 8.62 -8.42
C ILE A 201 5.49 7.24 -7.77
N ILE A 202 5.93 7.15 -6.51
CA ILE A 202 6.04 5.87 -5.78
C ILE A 202 4.68 5.23 -5.56
N GLY A 203 3.68 6.00 -5.13
CA GLY A 203 2.34 5.48 -4.90
C GLY A 203 1.60 5.10 -6.19
N THR A 204 1.87 5.76 -7.32
CA THR A 204 1.35 5.32 -8.64
C THR A 204 1.97 3.97 -9.04
N ILE A 205 3.25 3.75 -8.77
CA ILE A 205 3.90 2.45 -8.98
C ILE A 205 3.27 1.39 -8.05
N GLN A 206 2.99 1.71 -6.78
CA GLN A 206 2.26 0.81 -5.88
C GLN A 206 0.87 0.44 -6.43
N ALA A 207 0.13 1.41 -6.98
CA ALA A 207 -1.17 1.15 -7.61
C ALA A 207 -1.02 0.21 -8.82
N ALA A 208 -0.01 0.43 -9.67
CA ALA A 208 0.27 -0.42 -10.82
C ALA A 208 0.62 -1.85 -10.40
N GLU A 209 1.45 -2.05 -9.36
CA GLU A 209 1.76 -3.37 -8.82
C GLU A 209 0.52 -4.06 -8.24
N THR A 210 -0.34 -3.30 -7.57
CA THR A 210 -1.61 -3.81 -7.02
C THR A 210 -2.54 -4.28 -8.14
N ILE A 211 -2.70 -3.49 -9.20
CA ILE A 211 -3.49 -3.86 -10.38
C ILE A 211 -2.92 -5.13 -11.01
N LYS A 212 -1.60 -5.20 -11.25
CA LYS A 212 -0.95 -6.40 -11.81
C LYS A 212 -1.17 -7.65 -10.95
N LEU A 213 -1.12 -7.53 -9.63
CA LEU A 213 -1.39 -8.65 -8.72
C LEU A 213 -2.82 -9.18 -8.85
N ILE A 214 -3.80 -8.28 -8.86
CA ILE A 214 -5.23 -8.64 -8.94
C ILE A 214 -5.56 -9.24 -10.30
N THR A 215 -5.08 -8.63 -11.37
CA THR A 215 -5.39 -9.07 -12.74
C THR A 215 -4.51 -10.23 -13.18
N GLN A 216 -3.39 -10.49 -12.50
CA GLN A 216 -2.37 -11.50 -12.82
C GLN A 216 -1.71 -11.25 -14.18
N VAL A 217 -1.40 -9.99 -14.47
CA VAL A 217 -0.82 -9.56 -15.75
C VAL A 217 0.57 -8.94 -15.55
N GLY A 218 1.42 -9.10 -16.55
CA GLY A 218 2.78 -8.57 -16.54
C GLY A 218 3.69 -9.16 -15.44
N ASP A 219 4.87 -8.56 -15.30
CA ASP A 219 5.87 -8.98 -14.32
C ASP A 219 5.89 -8.02 -13.12
N GLY A 220 5.40 -8.48 -11.96
CA GLY A 220 5.37 -7.70 -10.71
C GLY A 220 6.71 -7.64 -9.97
N LEU A 221 6.88 -6.68 -9.06
CA LEU A 221 8.10 -6.42 -8.28
C LEU A 221 8.33 -7.43 -7.14
N VAL A 222 7.86 -8.68 -7.30
CA VAL A 222 8.13 -9.73 -6.31
C VAL A 222 9.60 -10.10 -6.34
N ASN A 223 10.26 -10.05 -5.17
CA ASN A 223 11.71 -10.27 -5.01
C ASN A 223 12.61 -9.24 -5.75
N ARG A 224 12.04 -8.08 -6.06
CA ARG A 224 12.69 -6.98 -6.78
C ARG A 224 12.35 -5.68 -6.09
N VAL A 225 13.35 -4.88 -5.78
CA VAL A 225 13.18 -3.52 -5.23
C VAL A 225 13.46 -2.56 -6.38
N LEU A 226 12.46 -1.77 -6.73
CA LEU A 226 12.65 -0.63 -7.62
C LEU A 226 13.03 0.57 -6.78
N LEU A 227 14.24 1.09 -6.99
CA LEU A 227 14.76 2.31 -6.37
C LEU A 227 14.59 3.47 -7.36
N HIS A 228 14.22 4.64 -6.85
CA HIS A 228 14.07 5.85 -7.64
C HIS A 228 14.71 7.05 -6.95
N ASP A 229 15.62 7.72 -7.64
CA ASP A 229 16.12 9.05 -7.28
C ASP A 229 15.37 10.09 -8.12
N ALA A 230 14.59 10.95 -7.47
CA ALA A 230 13.77 11.95 -8.15
C ALA A 230 14.55 13.20 -8.63
N MET A 231 15.77 13.45 -8.11
CA MET A 231 16.61 14.53 -8.61
C MET A 231 17.36 14.10 -9.87
N ALA A 232 17.93 12.89 -9.84
CA ALA A 232 18.62 12.33 -10.99
C ALA A 232 17.64 11.70 -12.02
N MET A 233 16.38 11.52 -11.66
CA MET A 233 15.35 10.83 -12.45
C MET A 233 15.77 9.42 -12.89
N THR A 234 16.44 8.69 -12.01
CA THR A 234 16.91 7.32 -12.29
C THR A 234 15.99 6.28 -11.69
N PHE A 235 15.98 5.09 -12.29
CA PHE A 235 15.32 3.91 -11.76
C PHE A 235 16.31 2.75 -11.76
N GLN A 236 16.49 2.11 -10.60
CA GLN A 236 17.39 0.96 -10.45
C GLN A 236 16.64 -0.21 -9.85
N GLU A 237 16.75 -1.39 -10.47
CA GLU A 237 16.21 -2.64 -9.92
C GLU A 237 17.30 -3.37 -9.12
N VAL A 238 17.01 -3.71 -7.88
CA VAL A 238 17.83 -4.60 -7.04
C VAL A 238 17.05 -5.88 -6.74
N ARG A 239 17.65 -7.03 -7.00
CA ARG A 239 17.03 -8.33 -6.74
C ARG A 239 17.44 -8.87 -5.38
N TYR A 240 16.50 -9.44 -4.65
CA TYR A 240 16.76 -10.16 -3.41
C TYR A 240 16.15 -11.57 -3.46
N ARG A 241 16.51 -12.42 -2.49
CA ARG A 241 15.99 -13.80 -2.39
C ARG A 241 15.40 -14.02 -1.01
N ARG A 242 14.47 -14.97 -0.91
CA ARG A 242 14.00 -15.48 0.39
C ARG A 242 15.21 -15.95 1.20
N ASN A 243 15.36 -15.41 2.40
CA ASN A 243 16.35 -15.89 3.35
C ASN A 243 15.82 -17.16 4.04
N ARG A 244 16.53 -18.29 3.89
CA ARG A 244 16.16 -19.57 4.52
C ARG A 244 16.20 -19.50 6.06
N GLY A 245 17.01 -18.61 6.62
CA GLY A 245 17.08 -18.34 8.06
C GLY A 245 16.15 -17.22 8.53
N CYS A 246 15.26 -16.69 7.68
CA CYS A 246 14.33 -15.64 8.09
C CYS A 246 13.43 -16.13 9.24
N PRO A 247 13.30 -15.38 10.35
CA PRO A 247 12.50 -15.81 11.51
C PRO A 247 11.00 -15.89 11.20
N LEU A 248 10.53 -15.23 10.13
CA LEU A 248 9.14 -15.25 9.68
C LEU A 248 8.88 -16.27 8.57
N CYS A 249 9.61 -16.17 7.44
CA CYS A 249 9.33 -16.96 6.23
C CYS A 249 10.42 -17.96 5.84
N GLY A 250 11.39 -18.19 6.73
CA GLY A 250 12.45 -19.17 6.54
C GLY A 250 11.97 -20.62 6.71
N ASP A 251 12.91 -21.56 6.62
CA ASP A 251 12.62 -22.99 6.65
C ASP A 251 12.28 -23.49 8.07
N ARG A 252 12.63 -22.70 9.10
CA ARG A 252 12.32 -22.94 10.51
C ARG A 252 11.86 -21.64 11.20
N PRO A 253 10.62 -21.19 10.94
CA PRO A 253 10.15 -19.91 11.43
C PRO A 253 9.93 -19.93 12.95
N THR A 254 10.40 -18.88 13.62
CA THR A 254 10.22 -18.63 15.06
C THR A 254 9.07 -17.65 15.33
N ILE A 255 8.77 -16.75 14.39
CA ILE A 255 7.63 -15.84 14.47
C ILE A 255 6.39 -16.56 13.93
N ARG A 256 5.43 -16.81 14.83
CA ARG A 256 4.16 -17.52 14.51
C ARG A 256 2.91 -16.70 14.79
N SER A 257 3.07 -15.57 15.46
CA SER A 257 2.04 -14.60 15.78
C SER A 257 2.65 -13.21 15.73
N LEU A 258 1.79 -12.20 15.70
CA LEU A 258 2.21 -10.81 15.86
C LEU A 258 2.83 -10.60 17.24
N VAL A 259 3.83 -9.73 17.31
CA VAL A 259 4.56 -9.37 18.52
C VAL A 259 4.31 -7.90 18.85
N ASP A 260 4.82 -7.42 19.99
CA ASP A 260 4.85 -5.99 20.27
C ASP A 260 5.87 -5.29 19.37
N TYR A 261 5.39 -4.65 18.30
CA TYR A 261 6.24 -3.96 17.35
C TYR A 261 6.77 -2.63 17.88
N GLY A 262 6.12 -2.01 18.86
CA GLY A 262 6.63 -0.79 19.49
C GLY A 262 7.91 -1.09 20.27
N ALA A 263 7.84 -2.12 21.13
CA ALA A 263 9.00 -2.64 21.84
C ALA A 263 10.10 -3.12 20.88
N PHE A 264 9.73 -3.82 19.81
CA PHE A 264 10.69 -4.35 18.83
C PHE A 264 11.47 -3.26 18.08
N THR A 265 10.82 -2.17 17.69
CA THR A 265 11.50 -1.08 16.96
C THR A 265 12.14 -0.04 17.88
N GLY A 266 12.06 -0.21 19.20
CA GLY A 266 12.52 0.78 20.17
C GLY A 266 11.76 2.11 20.08
N ALA A 267 10.55 2.08 19.51
CA ALA A 267 9.66 3.24 19.52
C ALA A 267 8.93 3.20 20.86
N GLU A 268 9.31 4.07 21.79
CA GLU A 268 8.51 4.29 23.00
C GLU A 268 7.06 4.51 22.58
N ALA A 269 6.13 3.89 23.32
CA ALA A 269 4.70 4.02 23.08
C ALA A 269 4.33 5.51 23.09
N LEU A 270 4.23 6.12 21.90
CA LEU A 270 3.67 7.44 21.71
C LEU A 270 2.25 7.39 22.26
N ARG A 271 2.06 8.05 23.40
CA ARG A 271 0.77 8.22 24.09
C ARG A 271 -0.09 9.22 23.33
#